data_AF-A0A1G1G9Z5-F1
#
_entry.id   AF-A0A1G1G9Z5-F1
#
_cell.length_a   1.000
_cell.length_b   1.000
_cell.length_c   1.000
_cell.angle_alpha   90.00
_cell.angle_beta   90.00
_cell.angle_gamma   90.00
#
_symmetry.space_group_name_H-M   'P 1'
#
loop_
_entity.id
_entity.type
_entity.pdbx_description
1 polymer ?
#
loop_
_entity_poly.entity_id
_entity_poly.type
_entity_poly.pdbx_seq_one_letter_code
_entity_poly.pdbx_strand_id
1 'polypeptide(L)'
;MKFIEYRGPFRLLIPHYDELVLFTMSLTCLLLLVTGVLSHMPEIATSSRQFDPGIFIPFIFIAIFMAGLILSLYHAFVDRPKTEIQKSFMLFFAVLINVFSGFMGSGYSLTTANGWFIVFPIINMINSMILLFMWRYGHFDESSISDQQASKGQVMLAGTMVLILFYLCHVVYEFIWIQTLSVCLVYSINFIRLIESLIFRPVPVSK
;
A
#
# COMPACT_ATOMS: atom_id res chain seq x y z
N MET A 1 -3.19 -22.96 -9.06
CA MET A 1 -4.23 -22.85 -8.02
C MET A 1 -5.37 -22.01 -8.62
N LYS A 2 -6.62 -22.50 -8.62
CA LYS A 2 -7.73 -21.76 -9.26
C LYS A 2 -8.12 -20.58 -8.36
N PHE A 3 -7.94 -19.35 -8.85
CA PHE A 3 -8.58 -18.19 -8.25
C PHE A 3 -10.08 -18.48 -8.14
N ILE A 4 -10.63 -18.45 -6.93
CA ILE A 4 -12.08 -18.48 -6.75
C ILE A 4 -12.56 -17.17 -7.37
N GLU A 5 -13.16 -17.27 -8.55
CA GLU A 5 -13.76 -16.13 -9.25
C GLU A 5 -15.01 -15.74 -8.46
N TYR A 6 -14.83 -14.93 -7.41
CA TYR A 6 -15.93 -14.45 -6.58
C TYR A 6 -16.83 -13.53 -7.43
N ARG A 7 -17.96 -14.08 -7.86
CA ARG A 7 -19.03 -13.31 -8.51
C ARG A 7 -19.98 -12.77 -7.44
N GLY A 8 -20.00 -11.46 -7.25
CA GLY A 8 -20.91 -10.80 -6.31
C GLY A 8 -20.36 -9.48 -5.71
N PRO A 9 -21.14 -8.80 -4.86
CA PRO A 9 -20.74 -7.54 -4.22
C PRO A 9 -19.50 -7.69 -3.33
N PHE A 10 -19.23 -8.91 -2.83
CA PHE A 10 -18.05 -9.23 -2.03
C PHE A 10 -16.72 -9.09 -2.78
N ARG A 11 -16.72 -9.00 -4.12
CA ARG A 11 -15.51 -8.76 -4.91
C ARG A 11 -14.82 -7.45 -4.54
N LEU A 12 -15.58 -6.45 -4.09
CA LEU A 12 -15.04 -5.17 -3.65
C LEU A 12 -14.23 -5.27 -2.34
N LEU A 13 -14.56 -6.25 -1.49
CA LEU A 13 -13.89 -6.47 -0.21
C LEU A 13 -12.61 -7.31 -0.33
N ILE A 14 -12.42 -8.01 -1.46
CA ILE A 14 -11.23 -8.83 -1.68
C ILE A 14 -10.11 -7.92 -2.19
N PRO A 15 -8.99 -7.82 -1.46
CA PRO A 15 -7.87 -7.03 -1.90
C PRO A 15 -7.21 -7.73 -3.09
N HIS A 16 -6.86 -6.93 -4.09
CA HIS A 16 -6.25 -7.32 -5.36
C HIS A 16 -5.16 -6.30 -5.61
N TYR A 17 -3.95 -6.78 -5.81
CA TYR A 17 -2.74 -5.96 -5.84
C TYR A 17 -2.16 -6.06 -7.24
N ASP A 18 -2.71 -5.24 -8.11
CA ASP A 18 -2.08 -4.92 -9.39
C ASP A 18 -0.88 -3.98 -9.19
N GLU A 19 -0.13 -3.76 -10.26
CA GLU A 19 1.00 -2.83 -10.25
C GLU A 19 0.61 -1.41 -9.83
N LEU A 20 -0.59 -0.97 -10.16
CA LEU A 20 -1.05 0.39 -9.92
C LEU A 20 -1.35 0.63 -8.44
N VAL A 21 -1.96 -0.34 -7.79
CA VAL A 21 -2.10 -0.40 -6.33
C VAL A 21 -0.72 -0.38 -5.68
N LEU A 22 0.20 -1.27 -6.06
CA LEU A 22 1.55 -1.32 -5.48
C LEU A 22 2.32 0.00 -5.67
N PHE A 23 2.19 0.62 -6.84
CA PHE A 23 2.72 1.94 -7.14
C PHE A 23 2.17 3.02 -6.20
N THR A 24 0.86 3.07 -6.01
CA THR A 24 0.25 4.08 -5.14
C THR A 24 0.57 3.88 -3.66
N MET A 25 0.68 2.63 -3.21
CA MET A 25 1.17 2.31 -1.87
C MET A 25 2.61 2.79 -1.67
N SER A 26 3.50 2.43 -2.61
CA SER A 26 4.91 2.77 -2.53
C SER A 26 5.17 4.26 -2.66
N LEU A 27 4.43 4.98 -3.52
CA LEU A 27 4.48 6.43 -3.63
C LEU A 27 4.02 7.10 -2.33
N THR A 28 2.90 6.64 -1.74
CA THR A 28 2.43 7.17 -0.44
C THR A 28 3.49 6.98 0.65
N CYS A 29 4.08 5.79 0.75
CA CYS A 29 5.16 5.51 1.69
C CYS A 29 6.38 6.40 1.43
N LEU A 30 6.78 6.58 0.17
CA LEU A 30 7.91 7.44 -0.19
C LEU A 30 7.66 8.88 0.24
N LEU A 31 6.45 9.42 0.01
CA LEU A 31 6.10 10.77 0.44
C LEU A 31 6.18 10.92 1.97
N LEU A 32 5.65 9.96 2.73
CA LEU A 32 5.74 9.97 4.19
C LEU A 32 7.18 9.82 4.69
N LEU A 33 8.00 8.99 4.04
CA LEU A 33 9.41 8.86 4.37
C LEU A 33 10.12 10.18 4.11
N VAL A 34 9.89 10.82 2.96
CA VAL A 34 10.51 12.10 2.63
C VAL A 34 10.10 13.18 3.62
N THR A 35 8.79 13.35 3.90
CA THR A 35 8.34 14.39 4.83
C THR A 35 8.72 14.09 6.29
N GLY A 36 8.60 12.82 6.70
CA GLY A 36 8.91 12.37 8.06
C GLY A 36 10.41 12.38 8.38
N VAL A 37 11.23 11.81 7.51
CA VAL A 37 12.69 11.77 7.67
C VAL A 37 13.26 13.19 7.62
N LEU A 38 12.83 14.02 6.66
CA LEU A 38 13.33 15.39 6.57
C LEU A 38 13.07 16.20 7.85
N SER A 39 11.95 15.91 8.53
CA SER A 39 11.58 16.57 9.80
C SER A 39 12.44 16.13 11.00
N HIS A 40 12.99 14.90 11.00
CA HIS A 40 13.69 14.31 12.16
C HIS A 40 15.20 14.04 11.93
N MET A 41 15.72 14.33 10.73
CA MET A 41 17.14 14.21 10.38
C MET A 41 18.12 14.82 11.40
N PRO A 42 17.86 15.99 12.03
CA PRO A 42 18.77 16.57 13.02
C PRO A 42 18.95 15.70 14.27
N GLU A 43 17.86 15.05 14.72
CA GLU A 43 17.88 14.22 15.93
C GLU A 43 18.60 12.89 15.69
N ILE A 44 18.40 12.29 14.51
CA ILE A 44 19.06 11.03 14.12
C ILE A 44 20.57 11.20 14.02
N ALA A 45 21.05 12.32 13.47
CA ALA A 45 22.48 12.60 13.33
C ALA A 45 23.22 12.74 14.68
N THR A 46 22.52 13.16 15.73
CA THR A 46 23.10 13.36 17.07
C THR A 46 23.00 12.13 17.97
N SER A 47 22.17 11.14 17.61
CA SER A 47 21.95 9.94 18.41
C SER A 47 23.03 8.88 18.12
N SER A 48 24.28 9.18 18.47
CA SER A 48 25.37 8.21 18.49
C SER A 48 25.20 7.28 19.70
N ARG A 49 24.37 6.23 19.56
CA ARG A 49 24.21 5.21 20.60
C ARG A 49 24.75 3.86 20.15
N GLN A 50 25.37 3.21 21.13
CA GLN A 50 26.09 1.94 21.07
C GLN A 50 25.33 0.90 20.26
N PHE A 51 26.05 0.23 19.34
CA PHE A 51 25.50 -0.77 18.45
C PHE A 51 25.14 -2.02 19.26
N ASP A 52 23.87 -2.17 19.64
CA ASP A 52 23.36 -3.38 20.25
C ASP A 52 23.12 -4.42 19.12
N PRO A 53 23.67 -5.63 19.21
CA PRO A 53 23.42 -6.69 18.24
C PRO A 53 21.92 -7.03 18.06
N GLY A 54 21.06 -6.70 19.03
CA GLY A 54 19.59 -6.80 18.89
C GLY A 54 18.99 -5.91 17.79
N ILE A 55 19.73 -4.92 17.28
CA ILE A 55 19.28 -4.00 16.22
C ILE A 55 19.38 -4.65 14.81
N PHE A 56 20.07 -5.78 14.65
CA PHE A 56 20.26 -6.38 13.33
C PHE A 56 18.94 -6.86 12.67
N ILE A 57 18.02 -7.43 13.47
CA ILE A 57 16.72 -7.91 12.98
C ILE A 57 15.88 -6.79 12.36
N PRO A 58 15.63 -5.64 13.05
CA PRO A 58 14.85 -4.56 12.44
C PRO A 58 15.51 -3.97 11.18
N PHE A 59 16.84 -3.94 11.09
CA PHE A 59 17.52 -3.52 9.86
C PHE A 59 17.22 -4.43 8.66
N ILE A 60 17.20 -5.75 8.86
CA ILE A 60 16.82 -6.68 7.79
C ILE A 60 15.37 -6.42 7.36
N PHE A 61 14.44 -6.28 8.31
CA PHE A 61 13.04 -5.99 7.98
C PHE A 61 12.89 -4.68 7.20
N ILE A 62 13.62 -3.63 7.60
CA ILE A 62 13.66 -2.35 6.88
C ILE A 62 14.23 -2.55 5.48
N ALA A 63 15.32 -3.29 5.32
CA ALA A 63 15.93 -3.53 4.00
C ALA A 63 14.96 -4.27 3.06
N ILE A 64 14.26 -5.30 3.55
CA ILE A 64 13.24 -6.05 2.80
C ILE A 64 12.08 -5.13 2.43
N PHE A 65 11.59 -4.32 3.37
CA PHE A 65 10.53 -3.35 3.11
C PHE A 65 10.93 -2.33 2.03
N MET A 66 12.14 -1.77 2.14
CA MET A 66 12.67 -0.81 1.17
C MET A 66 12.86 -1.45 -0.20
N ALA A 67 13.30 -2.72 -0.27
CA ALA A 67 13.39 -3.44 -1.54
C ALA A 67 12.01 -3.57 -2.22
N GLY A 68 10.98 -3.98 -1.48
CA GLY A 68 9.61 -4.08 -2.01
C GLY A 68 9.03 -2.73 -2.44
N LEU A 69 9.30 -1.67 -1.68
CA LEU A 69 8.92 -0.29 -2.03
C LEU A 69 9.58 0.15 -3.35
N ILE A 70 10.91 0.01 -3.45
CA ILE A 70 11.68 0.43 -4.64
C ILE A 70 11.26 -0.37 -5.86
N LEU A 71 11.07 -1.70 -5.73
CA LEU A 71 10.62 -2.55 -6.82
C LEU A 71 9.22 -2.16 -7.32
N SER A 72 8.31 -1.82 -6.39
CA SER A 72 6.96 -1.38 -6.73
C SER A 72 6.95 -0.06 -7.51
N LEU A 73 7.83 0.89 -7.14
CA LEU A 73 8.01 2.12 -7.91
C LEU A 73 8.66 1.86 -9.27
N TYR A 74 9.73 1.05 -9.31
CA TYR A 74 10.48 0.77 -10.53
C TYR A 74 9.61 0.11 -11.61
N HIS A 75 8.89 -0.95 -11.25
CA HIS A 75 8.06 -1.71 -12.19
C HIS A 75 6.82 -0.94 -12.67
N ALA A 76 6.42 0.13 -11.98
CA ALA A 76 5.37 1.02 -12.47
C ALA A 76 5.80 1.83 -13.71
N PHE A 77 7.10 2.00 -13.96
CA PHE A 77 7.61 2.79 -15.09
C PHE A 77 8.39 1.97 -16.12
N VAL A 78 8.83 0.77 -15.75
CA VAL A 78 9.71 -0.05 -16.58
C VAL A 78 9.03 -1.36 -16.95
N ASP A 79 8.78 -1.51 -18.25
CA ASP A 79 8.16 -2.70 -18.81
C ASP A 79 9.16 -3.87 -18.86
N ARG A 80 9.31 -4.57 -17.74
CA ARG A 80 10.12 -5.79 -17.66
C ARG A 80 9.39 -6.93 -16.94
N PRO A 81 9.63 -8.19 -17.35
CA PRO A 81 9.09 -9.32 -16.61
C PRO A 81 9.66 -9.34 -15.19
N LYS A 82 8.79 -9.57 -14.21
CA LYS A 82 9.14 -9.64 -12.78
C LYS A 82 9.61 -11.04 -12.47
N THR A 83 10.68 -11.18 -11.70
CA THR A 83 11.05 -12.49 -11.15
C THR A 83 10.18 -12.84 -9.94
N GLU A 84 10.02 -14.13 -9.64
CA GLU A 84 9.25 -14.58 -8.47
C GLU A 84 9.76 -13.94 -7.16
N ILE A 85 11.08 -13.79 -7.02
CA ILE A 85 11.69 -13.12 -5.86
C ILE A 85 11.25 -11.66 -5.78
N GLN A 86 11.22 -10.93 -6.90
CA GLN A 86 10.75 -9.54 -6.92
C GLN A 86 9.28 -9.43 -6.53
N LYS A 87 8.43 -10.34 -7.06
CA LYS A 87 7.02 -10.43 -6.68
C LYS A 87 6.87 -10.69 -5.18
N SER A 88 7.67 -11.59 -4.61
CA SER A 88 7.64 -11.89 -3.18
C SER A 88 7.99 -10.67 -2.33
N PHE A 89 9.01 -9.87 -2.70
CA PHE A 89 9.33 -8.62 -2.01
C PHE A 89 8.21 -7.58 -2.12
N MET A 90 7.62 -7.40 -3.31
CA MET A 90 6.51 -6.47 -3.53
C MET A 90 5.27 -6.89 -2.74
N LEU A 91 4.98 -8.19 -2.70
CA LEU A 91 3.89 -8.80 -1.95
C LEU A 91 4.07 -8.59 -0.45
N PHE A 92 5.26 -8.89 0.07
CA PHE A 92 5.61 -8.68 1.47
C PHE A 92 5.46 -7.22 1.87
N PHE A 93 5.97 -6.30 1.04
CA PHE A 93 5.77 -4.85 1.23
C PHE A 93 4.29 -4.48 1.32
N ALA A 94 3.48 -4.96 0.37
CA ALA A 94 2.06 -4.68 0.32
C ALA A 94 1.31 -5.20 1.56
N VAL A 95 1.59 -6.44 1.98
CA VAL A 95 0.97 -7.00 3.18
C VAL A 95 1.40 -6.23 4.42
N LEU A 96 2.70 -5.96 4.57
CA LEU A 96 3.22 -5.24 5.73
C LEU A 96 2.58 -3.85 5.84
N ILE A 97 2.50 -3.09 4.75
CA ILE A 97 1.95 -1.73 4.80
C ILE A 97 0.44 -1.72 5.04
N ASN A 98 -0.31 -2.68 4.49
CA ASN A 98 -1.74 -2.79 4.75
C ASN A 98 -2.00 -3.15 6.20
N VAL A 99 -1.30 -4.17 6.72
CA VAL A 99 -1.41 -4.55 8.14
C VAL A 99 -1.03 -3.38 9.03
N PHE A 100 0.09 -2.73 8.74
CA PHE A 100 0.56 -1.62 9.55
C PHE A 100 -0.43 -0.44 9.55
N SER A 101 -0.85 0.03 8.37
CA SER A 101 -1.83 1.12 8.26
C SER A 101 -3.22 0.74 8.79
N GLY A 102 -3.62 -0.51 8.61
CA GLY A 102 -4.90 -1.05 9.03
C GLY A 102 -5.04 -1.24 10.52
N PHE A 103 -4.01 -1.67 11.22
CA PHE A 103 -4.07 -1.82 12.68
C PHE A 103 -3.65 -0.53 13.39
N MET A 104 -2.50 0.05 13.04
CA MET A 104 -1.99 1.24 13.73
C MET A 104 -2.80 2.49 13.36
N GLY A 105 -3.06 2.68 12.06
CA GLY A 105 -3.82 3.84 11.57
C GLY A 105 -5.27 3.81 12.03
N SER A 106 -5.91 2.64 11.96
CA SER A 106 -7.28 2.49 12.44
C SER A 106 -7.35 2.56 13.97
N GLY A 107 -6.42 1.95 14.70
CA GLY A 107 -6.38 2.00 16.17
C GLY A 107 -6.31 3.44 16.68
N TYR A 108 -5.46 4.27 16.09
CA TYR A 108 -5.40 5.70 16.42
C TYR A 108 -6.64 6.48 15.95
N SER A 109 -7.15 6.18 14.75
CA SER A 109 -8.34 6.85 14.25
C SER A 109 -9.58 6.53 15.05
N LEU A 110 -9.70 5.32 15.62
CA LEU A 110 -10.83 4.93 16.47
C LEU A 110 -10.89 5.70 17.80
N THR A 111 -9.74 6.18 18.31
CA THR A 111 -9.72 6.98 19.54
C THR A 111 -9.99 8.47 19.30
N THR A 112 -9.91 8.93 18.04
CA THR A 112 -10.00 10.35 17.66
C THR A 112 -11.20 10.66 16.75
N ALA A 113 -11.73 9.67 16.03
CA ALA A 113 -12.84 9.85 15.11
C ALA A 113 -14.17 10.04 15.84
N ASN A 114 -14.95 11.01 15.37
CA ASN A 114 -16.28 11.30 15.90
C ASN A 114 -17.37 10.98 14.87
N GLY A 115 -18.50 10.48 15.35
CA GLY A 115 -19.70 10.21 14.54
C GLY A 115 -19.46 9.19 13.43
N TRP A 116 -19.98 9.48 12.23
CA TRP A 116 -19.99 8.56 11.09
C TRP A 116 -18.60 8.24 10.51
N PHE A 117 -17.57 9.03 10.80
CA PHE A 117 -16.22 8.80 10.30
C PHE A 117 -15.55 7.55 10.89
N ILE A 118 -16.08 6.99 11.97
CA ILE A 118 -15.56 5.76 12.59
C ILE A 118 -15.66 4.53 11.67
N VAL A 119 -16.55 4.57 10.66
CA VAL A 119 -16.75 3.44 9.74
C VAL A 119 -15.52 3.20 8.86
N PHE A 120 -14.80 4.25 8.45
CA PHE A 120 -13.62 4.13 7.60
C PHE A 120 -12.46 3.34 8.23
N PRO A 121 -11.99 3.66 9.46
CA PRO A 121 -10.94 2.88 10.09
C PRO A 121 -11.39 1.44 10.39
N ILE A 122 -12.67 1.21 10.71
CA ILE A 122 -13.19 -0.15 10.89
C ILE A 122 -13.06 -0.97 9.59
N ILE A 123 -13.49 -0.40 8.46
CA ILE A 123 -13.36 -1.06 7.15
C ILE A 123 -11.89 -1.34 6.82
N ASN A 124 -10.99 -0.40 7.08
CA ASN A 124 -9.56 -0.59 6.82
C ASN A 124 -8.95 -1.70 7.68
N MET A 125 -9.33 -1.77 8.96
CA MET A 125 -8.93 -2.84 9.86
C MET A 125 -9.45 -4.21 9.38
N ILE A 126 -10.72 -4.29 8.95
CA ILE A 126 -11.30 -5.52 8.39
C ILE A 126 -10.56 -5.96 7.13
N ASN A 127 -10.28 -5.05 6.20
CA ASN A 127 -9.52 -5.35 4.97
C ASN A 127 -8.14 -5.92 5.29
N SER A 128 -7.49 -5.38 6.32
CA SER A 128 -6.16 -5.84 6.76
C SER A 128 -6.21 -7.22 7.41
N MET A 129 -7.27 -7.51 8.18
CA MET A 129 -7.50 -8.85 8.71
C MET A 129 -7.76 -9.86 7.59
N ILE A 130 -8.61 -9.52 6.61
CA ILE A 130 -8.88 -10.38 5.46
C ILE A 130 -7.59 -10.70 4.71
N LEU A 131 -6.76 -9.69 4.45
CA LEU A 131 -5.46 -9.87 3.80
C LEU A 131 -4.55 -10.83 4.57
N LEU A 132 -4.44 -10.65 5.89
CA LEU A 132 -3.64 -11.54 6.75
C LEU A 132 -4.13 -12.98 6.70
N PHE A 133 -5.44 -13.20 6.76
CA PHE A 133 -6.00 -14.54 6.65
C PHE A 133 -5.71 -15.14 5.27
N MET A 134 -5.91 -14.38 4.19
CA MET A 134 -5.61 -14.86 2.84
C MET A 134 -4.14 -15.22 2.66
N TRP A 135 -3.22 -14.42 3.21
CA TRP A 135 -1.79 -14.71 3.18
C TRP A 135 -1.46 -15.96 4.01
N ARG A 136 -1.98 -16.06 5.24
CA ARG A 136 -1.74 -17.18 6.14
C ARG A 136 -2.20 -18.52 5.57
N TYR A 137 -3.31 -18.54 4.84
CA TYR A 137 -3.89 -19.73 4.21
C TYR A 137 -3.39 -19.98 2.78
N GLY A 138 -2.41 -19.19 2.29
CA GLY A 138 -1.84 -19.36 0.94
C GLY A 138 -2.83 -19.06 -0.20
N HIS A 139 -3.90 -18.32 0.09
CA HIS A 139 -4.81 -17.81 -0.96
C HIS A 139 -4.26 -16.57 -1.66
N PHE A 140 -3.21 -15.97 -1.09
CA PHE A 140 -2.58 -14.76 -1.59
C PHE A 140 -1.07 -15.01 -1.68
N ASP A 141 -0.64 -15.31 -2.90
CA ASP A 141 0.73 -15.72 -3.26
C ASP A 141 1.31 -14.79 -4.34
N GLU A 142 2.56 -14.98 -4.77
CA GLU A 142 3.22 -14.14 -5.79
C GLU A 142 2.42 -14.07 -7.11
N SER A 143 1.70 -15.14 -7.43
CA SER A 143 0.78 -15.20 -8.58
C SER A 143 -0.39 -14.21 -8.53
N SER A 144 -0.64 -13.60 -7.36
CA SER A 144 -1.67 -12.58 -7.18
C SER A 144 -1.23 -11.19 -7.65
N ILE A 145 0.09 -10.99 -7.79
CA ILE A 145 0.62 -9.78 -8.41
C ILE A 145 0.51 -9.94 -9.91
N SER A 146 -0.34 -9.12 -10.51
CA SER A 146 -0.57 -9.16 -11.95
C SER A 146 0.72 -8.86 -12.72
N ASP A 147 0.98 -9.65 -13.75
CA ASP A 147 1.97 -9.32 -14.79
C ASP A 147 1.39 -8.35 -15.83
N GLN A 148 0.11 -8.02 -15.72
CA GLN A 148 -0.52 -7.00 -16.55
C GLN A 148 0.03 -5.63 -16.18
N GLN A 149 0.71 -5.03 -17.15
CA GLN A 149 1.33 -3.72 -16.99
C GLN A 149 0.28 -2.62 -16.97
N ALA A 150 0.43 -1.69 -16.03
CA ALA A 150 -0.35 -0.46 -16.04
C ALA A 150 0.14 0.45 -17.18
N SER A 151 -0.78 1.04 -17.94
CA SER A 151 -0.38 2.04 -18.92
C SER A 151 0.25 3.25 -18.23
N LYS A 152 1.24 3.89 -18.87
CA LYS A 152 1.87 5.11 -18.32
C LYS A 152 0.86 6.20 -17.97
N GLY A 153 -0.25 6.29 -18.72
CA GLY A 153 -1.35 7.21 -18.42
C GLY A 153 -2.06 6.89 -17.10
N GLN A 154 -2.32 5.60 -16.83
CA GLN A 154 -2.89 5.17 -15.55
C GLN A 154 -1.94 5.47 -14.38
N VAL A 155 -0.64 5.19 -14.55
CA VAL A 155 0.38 5.47 -13.53
C VAL A 155 0.46 6.96 -13.21
N MET A 156 0.48 7.83 -14.23
CA MET A 156 0.49 9.29 -14.04
C MET A 156 -0.79 9.80 -13.37
N LEU A 157 -1.95 9.27 -13.76
CA LEU A 157 -3.23 9.63 -13.17
C LEU A 157 -3.30 9.23 -11.68
N ALA A 158 -2.95 7.98 -11.38
CA ALA A 158 -2.92 7.47 -10.02
C ALA A 158 -1.89 8.21 -9.15
N GLY A 159 -0.72 8.52 -9.70
CA GLY A 159 0.31 9.30 -9.01
C GLY A 159 -0.18 10.71 -8.67
N THR A 160 -0.83 11.39 -9.62
CA THR A 160 -1.44 12.71 -9.40
C THR A 160 -2.49 12.66 -8.28
N MET A 161 -3.32 11.62 -8.26
CA MET A 161 -4.35 11.44 -7.23
C MET A 161 -3.75 11.21 -5.85
N VAL A 162 -2.71 10.38 -5.74
CA VAL A 162 -1.99 10.18 -4.48
C VAL A 162 -1.37 11.49 -4.00
N LEU A 163 -0.77 12.28 -4.88
CA LEU A 163 -0.20 13.59 -4.51
C LEU A 163 -1.26 14.57 -3.99
N ILE A 164 -2.43 14.64 -4.64
CA ILE A 164 -3.54 15.48 -4.19
C ILE A 164 -4.07 15.02 -2.83
N LEU A 165 -4.36 13.72 -2.69
CA LEU A 165 -4.85 13.17 -1.42
C LEU A 165 -3.83 13.37 -0.29
N PHE A 166 -2.56 13.10 -0.56
CA PHE A 166 -1.48 13.31 0.40
C PHE A 166 -1.39 14.77 0.82
N TYR A 167 -1.41 15.71 -0.13
CA TYR A 167 -1.39 17.14 0.17
C TYR A 167 -2.58 17.56 1.03
N LEU A 168 -3.79 17.12 0.69
CA LEU A 168 -4.99 17.41 1.48
C LEU A 168 -4.86 16.86 2.90
N CYS A 169 -4.55 15.57 3.06
CA CYS A 169 -4.44 14.93 4.37
C CYS A 169 -3.31 15.53 5.22
N HIS A 170 -2.12 15.69 4.64
CA HIS A 170 -0.93 16.05 5.41
C HIS A 170 -0.78 17.55 5.63
N VAL A 171 -1.06 18.38 4.61
CA VAL A 171 -0.82 19.83 4.66
C VAL A 171 -2.08 20.59 5.05
N VAL A 172 -3.25 20.24 4.49
CA VAL A 172 -4.49 21.01 4.73
C VAL A 172 -5.17 20.56 6.02
N TYR A 173 -5.29 19.25 6.25
CA TYR A 173 -5.96 18.70 7.43
C TYR A 173 -5.00 18.38 8.59
N GLU A 174 -3.68 18.53 8.38
CA GLU A 174 -2.64 18.27 9.39
C GLU A 174 -2.78 16.89 10.06
N PHE A 175 -3.25 15.89 9.31
CA PHE A 175 -3.36 14.53 9.84
C PHE A 175 -1.99 13.99 10.21
N ILE A 176 -1.92 13.27 11.34
CA ILE A 176 -0.70 12.58 11.71
C ILE A 176 -0.33 11.56 10.61
N TRP A 177 0.96 11.27 10.49
CA TRP A 177 1.51 10.49 9.38
C TRP A 177 0.82 9.13 9.18
N ILE A 178 0.41 8.44 10.25
CA ILE A 178 -0.27 7.13 10.16
C ILE A 178 -1.73 7.25 9.67
N GLN A 179 -2.43 8.34 10.03
CA GLN A 179 -3.77 8.63 9.51
C GLN A 179 -3.68 8.97 8.02
N THR A 180 -2.71 9.81 7.64
CA THR A 180 -2.42 10.14 6.24
C THR A 180 -2.15 8.87 5.42
N LEU A 181 -1.30 7.96 5.92
CA LEU A 181 -1.05 6.67 5.28
C LEU A 181 -2.33 5.87 5.07
N SER A 182 -3.11 5.68 6.14
CA SER A 182 -4.35 4.89 6.10
C SER A 182 -5.36 5.45 5.10
N VAL A 183 -5.61 6.76 5.13
CA VAL A 183 -6.54 7.43 4.21
C VAL A 183 -6.02 7.33 2.77
N CYS A 184 -4.76 7.67 2.52
CA CYS A 184 -4.21 7.61 1.16
C CYS A 184 -4.29 6.20 0.57
N LEU A 185 -3.98 5.16 1.34
CA LEU A 185 -4.08 3.77 0.89
C LEU A 185 -5.51 3.36 0.56
N VAL A 186 -6.45 3.56 1.48
CA VAL A 186 -7.85 3.15 1.28
C VAL A 186 -8.45 3.89 0.08
N TYR A 187 -8.28 5.21 0.01
CA TYR A 187 -8.90 6.00 -1.05
C TYR A 187 -8.23 5.78 -2.41
N SER A 188 -6.90 5.70 -2.49
CA SER A 188 -6.21 5.44 -3.75
C SER A 188 -6.65 4.11 -4.36
N ILE A 189 -6.67 3.02 -3.59
CA ILE A 189 -7.07 1.68 -4.08
C ILE A 189 -8.51 1.70 -4.59
N ASN A 190 -9.45 2.21 -3.79
CA ASN A 190 -10.86 2.21 -4.17
C ASN A 190 -11.14 3.11 -5.38
N PHE A 191 -10.50 4.28 -5.42
CA PHE A 191 -10.72 5.24 -6.48
C PHE A 191 -10.08 4.81 -7.80
N ILE A 192 -8.88 4.22 -7.76
CA ILE A 192 -8.23 3.63 -8.93
C ILE A 192 -9.10 2.55 -9.54
N ARG A 193 -9.63 1.63 -8.73
CA ARG A 193 -10.54 0.58 -9.21
C ARG A 193 -11.81 1.14 -9.82
N LEU A 194 -12.36 2.20 -9.22
CA LEU A 194 -13.53 2.87 -9.78
C LEU A 194 -13.21 3.45 -11.16
N ILE A 195 -12.08 4.14 -11.30
CA ILE A 195 -11.62 4.71 -12.57
C ILE A 195 -11.38 3.63 -13.62
N GLU A 196 -10.70 2.54 -13.25
CA GLU A 196 -10.51 1.39 -14.13
C GLU A 196 -11.87 0.87 -14.62
N SER A 197 -12.83 0.71 -13.72
CA SER A 197 -14.16 0.21 -14.10
C SER A 197 -14.93 1.14 -15.05
N LEU A 198 -14.71 2.46 -14.96
CA LEU A 198 -15.43 3.48 -15.72
C LEU A 198 -14.77 3.84 -17.05
N ILE A 199 -13.44 4.01 -17.05
CA ILE A 199 -12.68 4.52 -18.20
C ILE A 199 -12.10 3.36 -19.02
N PHE A 200 -11.54 2.37 -18.34
CA PHE A 200 -10.80 1.28 -18.96
C PHE A 200 -11.68 0.02 -18.93
N ARG A 201 -12.55 -0.14 -19.94
CA ARG A 201 -13.29 -1.41 -20.08
C ARG A 201 -12.30 -2.57 -19.94
N PRO A 202 -12.54 -3.53 -19.04
CA PRO A 202 -11.58 -4.59 -18.79
C PRO A 202 -11.28 -5.29 -20.11
N VAL A 203 -10.00 -5.31 -20.50
CA VAL A 203 -9.55 -6.14 -21.62
C VAL A 203 -9.94 -7.57 -21.25
N PRO A 204 -10.75 -8.27 -22.06
CA PRO A 204 -11.18 -9.61 -21.74
C PRO A 204 -9.93 -10.48 -21.54
N VAL A 205 -9.78 -11.06 -20.36
CA VAL A 205 -8.69 -11.99 -20.06
C VAL A 205 -8.87 -13.19 -20.99
N SER A 206 -8.02 -13.30 -22.01
CA SER A 206 -7.98 -14.51 -22.84
C SER A 206 -7.52 -15.64 -21.94
N LYS A 207 -8.38 -16.65 -21.78
CA LYS A 207 -8.09 -17.88 -21.03
C LYS A 207 -6.86 -18.61 -21.56
#